data_AF-A0A7U9SUA9-F1
#
_entry.id   AF-A0A7U9SUA9-F1
#
_cell.length_a   1.000
_cell.length_b   1.000
_cell.length_c   1.000
_cell.angle_alpha   90.00
_cell.angle_beta   90.00
_cell.angle_gamma   90.00
#
_symmetry.space_group_name_H-M   'P 1'
#
loop_
_entity.id
_entity.type
_entity.pdbx_description
1 polymer ?
#
loop_
_entity_poly.entity_id
_entity_poly.type
_entity_poly.pdbx_seq_one_letter_code
_entity_poly.pdbx_strand_id
1 'polypeptide(L)'
;MGAMGSDAAIEAADIVLMDDDPIKIAKAIKISRKCLRIVYQNITMALVVKFVCLALGAVGIANMYLAIFADVGVMILAVLNAIRCLFVKNL
;
A
#
# COMPACT_ATOMS: atom_id res chain seq x y z
N MET A 1 -18.38 17.08 -27.34
CA MET A 1 -18.84 15.91 -26.55
C MET A 1 -18.58 14.63 -27.34
N GLY A 2 -17.34 14.42 -27.77
CA GLY A 2 -16.93 13.26 -28.56
C GLY A 2 -15.83 12.51 -27.82
N ALA A 3 -15.92 11.18 -27.86
CA ALA A 3 -14.91 10.21 -27.45
C ALA A 3 -14.74 9.84 -25.96
N MET A 4 -15.73 10.07 -25.08
CA MET A 4 -15.88 9.12 -23.96
C MET A 4 -16.24 7.78 -24.59
N GLY A 5 -15.42 6.75 -24.36
CA GLY A 5 -15.71 5.39 -24.82
C GLY A 5 -17.15 5.00 -24.44
N SER A 6 -17.74 4.04 -25.17
CA SER A 6 -19.09 3.56 -24.85
C SER A 6 -19.22 3.32 -23.33
N ASP A 7 -20.32 3.75 -22.71
CA ASP A 7 -20.52 3.58 -21.26
C ASP A 7 -20.28 2.12 -20.81
N ALA A 8 -20.57 1.15 -21.69
CA ALA A 8 -20.25 -0.26 -21.49
C ALA A 8 -18.74 -0.56 -21.37
N ALA A 9 -17.89 0.16 -22.11
CA ALA A 9 -16.43 0.05 -22.02
C ALA A 9 -15.88 0.73 -20.77
N ILE A 10 -16.53 1.80 -20.29
CA ILE A 10 -16.19 2.47 -19.03
C ILE A 10 -16.53 1.56 -17.84
N GLU A 11 -17.70 0.90 -17.89
CA GLU A 11 -18.18 0.02 -16.82
C GLU A 11 -17.39 -1.30 -16.73
N ALA A 12 -16.87 -1.79 -17.86
CA ALA A 12 -16.07 -3.02 -17.91
C ALA A 12 -14.57 -2.83 -17.65
N ALA A 13 -14.06 -1.59 -17.63
CA ALA A 13 -12.63 -1.32 -17.51
C ALA A 13 -12.19 -1.12 -16.06
N ASP A 14 -11.07 -1.75 -15.67
CA ASP A 14 -10.45 -1.55 -14.35
C ASP A 14 -9.83 -0.14 -14.17
N ILE A 15 -9.47 0.51 -15.29
CA ILE A 15 -8.84 1.83 -15.32
C ILE A 15 -9.44 2.63 -16.49
N VAL A 16 -10.04 3.77 -16.18
CA VAL A 16 -10.62 4.68 -17.18
C VAL A 16 -9.79 5.97 -17.25
N LEU A 17 -9.36 6.34 -18.45
CA LEU A 17 -8.70 7.62 -18.71
C LEU A 17 -9.78 8.67 -19.01
N MET A 18 -9.85 9.71 -18.18
CA MET A 18 -10.79 10.82 -18.38
C MET A 18 -10.35 11.82 -19.46
N ASP A 19 -9.08 11.79 -19.87
CA ASP A 19 -8.50 12.67 -20.88
C ASP A 19 -7.85 11.85 -22.00
N ASP A 20 -7.84 12.39 -23.22
CA ASP A 20 -7.33 11.74 -24.44
C ASP A 20 -5.79 11.63 -24.53
N ASP A 21 -5.06 11.85 -23.43
CA ASP A 21 -3.60 11.79 -23.38
C ASP A 21 -3.09 10.39 -22.96
N PRO A 22 -2.59 9.55 -23.88
CA PRO A 22 -2.07 8.21 -23.54
C PRO A 22 -0.81 8.26 -22.66
N ILE A 23 -0.14 9.42 -22.58
CA ILE A 23 1.01 9.65 -21.70
C ILE A 23 0.63 9.47 -20.22
N LYS A 24 -0.65 9.68 -19.85
CA LYS A 24 -1.16 9.48 -18.48
C LYS A 24 -1.10 8.02 -18.04
N ILE A 25 -1.12 7.05 -18.96
CA ILE A 25 -0.93 5.63 -18.65
C ILE A 25 0.46 5.39 -18.06
N ALA A 26 1.51 5.96 -18.68
CA ALA A 26 2.87 5.82 -18.19
C ALA A 26 3.04 6.45 -16.79
N LYS A 27 2.34 7.56 -16.53
CA LYS A 27 2.28 8.19 -15.20
C LYS A 27 1.56 7.31 -14.18
N ALA A 28 0.40 6.75 -14.52
CA ALA A 28 -0.35 5.83 -13.67
C ALA A 28 0.47 4.59 -13.29
N ILE A 29 1.19 3.98 -14.24
CA ILE A 29 2.08 2.84 -13.99
C ILE A 29 3.24 3.22 -13.05
N LYS A 30 3.81 4.42 -13.20
CA LYS A 30 4.87 4.90 -12.28
C LYS A 30 4.34 5.11 -10.86
N ILE A 31 3.13 5.64 -10.71
CA ILE A 31 2.47 5.80 -9.40
C ILE A 31 2.20 4.43 -8.77
N SER A 32 1.63 3.50 -9.53
CA SER A 32 1.35 2.13 -9.06
C SER A 32 2.62 1.42 -8.58
N ARG A 33 3.72 1.49 -9.35
CA ARG A 33 5.02 0.91 -8.93
C ARG A 33 5.56 1.51 -7.63
N LYS A 34 5.35 2.81 -7.40
CA LYS A 34 5.77 3.46 -6.16
C LYS A 34 4.90 3.04 -4.99
N CYS A 35 3.58 2.92 -5.19
CA CYS A 35 2.64 2.38 -4.22
C CYS A 35 3.05 0.96 -3.80
N LEU A 36 3.29 0.06 -4.77
CA LEU A 36 3.73 -1.30 -4.49
C LEU A 36 5.01 -1.36 -3.66
N ARG A 37 5.98 -0.48 -3.91
CA ARG A 37 7.21 -0.41 -3.09
C ARG A 37 6.91 -0.07 -1.62
N ILE A 38 5.99 0.85 -1.37
CA ILE A 38 5.57 1.21 0.00
C ILE A 38 4.83 0.04 0.66
N VAL A 39 3.97 -0.67 -0.09
CA VAL A 39 3.29 -1.88 0.38
C VAL A 39 4.29 -2.95 0.79
N TYR A 40 5.31 -3.23 -0.03
CA TYR A 40 6.37 -4.19 0.33
C TYR A 40 7.14 -3.76 1.58
N GLN A 41 7.40 -2.47 1.77
CA GLN A 41 8.02 -1.97 3.00
C GLN A 41 7.13 -2.22 4.24
N ASN A 42 5.83 -1.96 4.15
CA ASN A 42 4.88 -2.20 5.23
C ASN A 42 4.78 -3.69 5.59
N ILE A 43 4.67 -4.56 4.57
CA ILE A 43 4.61 -6.01 4.78
C ILE A 43 5.89 -6.51 5.44
N THR A 44 7.05 -6.06 4.97
CA THR A 44 8.34 -6.45 5.55
C THR A 44 8.43 -6.00 7.01
N MET A 45 8.02 -4.78 7.31
CA MET A 45 8.02 -4.24 8.69
C MET A 45 7.09 -5.06 9.61
N ALA A 46 5.90 -5.40 9.13
CA ALA A 46 4.95 -6.20 9.91
C ALA A 46 5.45 -7.63 10.15
N LEU A 47 6.03 -8.26 9.13
CA LEU A 47 6.62 -9.59 9.25
C LEU A 47 7.77 -9.61 10.24
N VAL A 48 8.69 -8.64 10.17
CA VAL A 48 9.84 -8.55 11.09
C VAL A 48 9.36 -8.53 12.54
N VAL A 49 8.39 -7.69 12.88
CA VAL A 49 7.89 -7.63 14.25
C VAL A 49 7.14 -8.89 14.64
N LYS A 50 6.35 -9.49 13.75
CA LYS A 50 5.68 -10.77 14.01
C LYS A 50 6.71 -11.87 14.33
N PHE A 51 7.78 -11.96 13.55
CA PHE A 51 8.87 -12.92 13.77
C PHE A 51 9.60 -12.67 15.09
N VAL A 52 9.88 -11.42 15.43
CA VAL A 52 10.51 -11.06 16.71
C VAL A 52 9.61 -11.44 17.89
N CYS A 53 8.32 -11.14 17.83
CA CYS A 53 7.36 -11.55 18.86
C CYS A 53 7.28 -13.08 19.00
N LEU A 54 7.29 -13.80 17.87
CA LEU A 54 7.24 -15.26 17.87
C LEU A 54 8.51 -15.87 18.49
N ALA A 55 9.69 -15.34 18.14
CA ALA A 55 10.96 -15.77 18.73
C ALA A 55 11.02 -15.49 20.24
N LEU A 56 10.60 -14.29 20.68
CA LEU A 56 10.52 -13.94 22.10
C LEU A 56 9.51 -14.82 22.86
N GLY A 57 8.40 -15.19 22.20
CA GLY A 57 7.40 -16.12 22.73
C GLY A 57 7.94 -17.54 22.88
N ALA A 58 8.72 -18.01 21.90
CA ALA A 58 9.37 -19.32 21.95
C ALA A 58 10.40 -19.43 23.09
N VAL A 59 11.08 -18.32 23.44
CA VAL A 59 12.03 -18.26 24.57
C VAL A 59 11.29 -18.10 25.92
N GLY A 60 9.97 -17.90 25.93
CA GLY A 60 9.15 -17.82 27.14
C GLY A 60 9.21 -16.49 27.88
N ILE A 61 9.81 -15.45 27.27
CA ILE A 61 9.94 -14.10 27.86
C ILE A 61 8.83 -13.16 27.36
N ALA A 62 8.13 -13.52 26.28
CA ALA A 62 7.07 -12.66 25.73
C ALA A 62 5.80 -12.71 26.58
N ASN A 63 5.51 -11.58 27.22
CA ASN A 63 4.23 -11.34 27.88
C ASN A 63 3.17 -10.97 26.81
N MET A 64 1.94 -11.49 26.92
CA MET A 64 0.87 -11.25 25.93
C MET A 64 0.65 -9.76 25.66
N TYR A 65 0.79 -8.93 26.70
CA TYR A 65 0.68 -7.48 26.59
C TYR A 65 1.69 -6.86 25.62
N LEU A 66 2.96 -7.27 25.67
CA LEU A 66 4.00 -6.76 24.77
C LEU A 66 3.76 -7.18 23.32
N ALA A 67 3.25 -8.39 23.10
CA ALA A 67 2.92 -8.89 21.76
C ALA A 67 1.78 -8.07 21.13
N ILE A 68 0.74 -7.76 21.90
CA ILE A 68 -0.38 -6.93 21.43
C ILE A 68 0.11 -5.50 21.14
N PHE A 69 0.89 -4.91 22.05
CA PHE A 69 1.44 -3.57 21.86
C PHE A 69 2.31 -3.48 20.60
N ALA A 70 3.15 -4.48 20.36
CA ALA A 70 4.00 -4.54 19.18
C ALA A 70 3.17 -4.62 17.88
N ASP A 71 2.13 -5.44 17.83
CA ASP A 71 1.30 -5.59 16.62
C ASP A 71 0.48 -4.32 16.32
N VAL A 72 -0.11 -3.71 17.36
CA VAL A 72 -0.86 -2.46 17.21
C VAL A 72 0.09 -1.29 16.86
N GLY A 73 1.28 -1.24 17.45
CA GLY A 73 2.31 -0.25 17.12
C GLY A 73 2.76 -0.35 15.66
N VAL A 74 2.98 -1.56 15.16
CA VAL A 74 3.26 -1.84 13.76
C VAL A 74 2.12 -1.40 12.86
N MET A 75 0.87 -1.66 13.24
CA MET A 75 -0.29 -1.23 12.47
C MET A 75 -0.28 0.30 12.29
N ILE A 76 -0.06 1.05 13.38
CA ILE A 76 0.01 2.51 13.33
C ILE A 76 1.18 2.98 12.45
N LEU A 77 2.36 2.37 12.58
CA LEU A 77 3.53 2.70 11.75
C LEU A 77 3.27 2.41 10.25
N ALA A 78 2.62 1.30 9.94
CA ALA A 78 2.24 0.95 8.57
C ALA A 78 1.24 1.97 7.98
N VAL A 79 0.27 2.43 8.77
CA VAL A 79 -0.67 3.49 8.37
C VAL A 79 0.06 4.80 8.11
N LEU A 80 0.95 5.22 8.99
CA LEU A 80 1.75 6.44 8.80
C LEU A 80 2.63 6.35 7.54
N ASN A 81 3.22 5.18 7.28
CA ASN A 81 4.01 4.98 6.06
C ASN A 81 3.12 4.92 4.80
N ALA A 82 1.89 4.41 4.89
CA ALA A 82 0.91 4.41 3.80
C ALA A 82 0.48 5.83 3.42
N ILE A 83 0.37 6.76 4.37
CA ILE A 83 0.07 8.18 4.09
C ILE A 83 1.13 8.81 3.17
N ARG A 84 2.40 8.37 3.23
CA ARG A 84 3.44 8.84 2.27
C ARG A 84 3.11 8.51 0.82
N CYS A 85 2.29 7.48 0.56
CA CYS A 85 1.83 7.14 -0.78
C CYS A 85 0.89 8.22 -1.35
N LEU A 86 0.16 8.93 -0.49
CA LEU A 86 -0.75 10.01 -0.89
C LEU A 86 0.00 11.27 -1.34
N PHE A 87 1.21 11.50 -0.80
CA PHE A 87 2.05 12.65 -1.12
C PHE A 87 3.00 12.40 -2.31
N VAL A 88 2.61 11.55 -3.27
CA VAL A 88 3.26 11.48 -4.58
C VAL A 88 2.83 12.70 -5.41
N LYS A 89 3.23 13.89 -4.96
CA LYS A 89 2.90 15.17 -5.57
C LYS A 89 3.79 15.53 -6.77
N ASN A 90 4.88 14.77 -6.99
CA ASN A 90 5.89 15.09 -8.01
C ASN A 90 6.05 13.96 -9.02
N LEU A 91 5.08 13.84 -9.92
CA LEU A 91 5.25 13.26 -11.25
C LEU A 91 4.35 14.01 -12.23
#